data_AF-W2YRG4-F1
#
_entry.id   AF-W2YRG4-F1
#
_cell.length_a   1.000
_cell.length_b   1.000
_cell.length_c   1.000
_cell.angle_alpha   90.00
_cell.angle_beta   90.00
_cell.angle_gamma   90.00
#
_symmetry.space_group_name_H-M   'P 1'
#
loop_
_entity.id
_entity.type
_entity.pdbx_description
1 polymer ?
#
loop_
_entity_poly.entity_id
_entity_poly.type
_entity_poly.pdbx_seq_one_letter_code
_entity_poly.pdbx_strand_id
1 'polypeptide(L)'
;MECDKQPTFGLKGSKTPTHCVEHYDLNTMADIRHITCEIKDCKKRPTFGYERGKALRCKQHSAGKAMFDVMNPVCSNCNSTTANRNYESFCAQCYFDLNPEAQHVINYKTKELAFTNAVKEYYPSLIQDRVIEGGSSRRRPDALLDVGTHCIIIEIDERQHSLYDDEEYRLKQIHEDLGFRPLTVLRLNPDGYTDNQKRVVGCFTCSKATNQLTRNQREYQRRLKELLDTVEDAITKPINGIHVMKLFFTILPSEDELADAIADITL
;
A
#
# COMPACT_ATOMS: atom_id res chain seq x y z
N MET A 1 32.32 3.80 -34.28
CA MET A 1 31.57 2.65 -34.82
C MET A 1 30.21 2.69 -34.19
N GLU A 2 29.21 3.19 -34.92
CA GLU A 2 27.81 2.99 -34.54
C GLU A 2 27.43 1.55 -34.92
N CYS A 3 26.92 0.80 -33.95
CA CYS A 3 26.43 -0.55 -34.15
C CYS A 3 24.95 -0.55 -33.79
N ASP A 4 24.10 -0.88 -34.75
CA ASP A 4 22.63 -0.87 -34.57
C ASP A 4 22.11 -2.14 -33.88
N LYS A 5 22.99 -3.07 -33.49
CA LYS A 5 22.61 -4.32 -32.83
C LYS A 5 22.35 -4.07 -31.35
N GLN A 6 21.24 -4.62 -30.87
CA GLN A 6 20.83 -4.46 -29.48
C GLN A 6 21.90 -5.02 -28.51
N PRO A 7 22.38 -4.23 -27.55
CA PRO A 7 23.39 -4.69 -26.61
C PRO A 7 22.78 -5.69 -25.61
N THR A 8 23.43 -6.84 -25.45
CA THR A 8 23.06 -7.92 -24.51
C THR A 8 24.15 -8.18 -23.47
N PHE A 9 25.40 -7.85 -23.79
CA PHE A 9 26.58 -8.07 -22.96
C PHE A 9 27.05 -6.78 -22.29
N GLY A 10 27.72 -6.92 -21.15
CA GLY A 10 28.45 -5.84 -20.50
C GLY A 10 29.41 -6.36 -19.44
N LEU A 11 30.13 -5.47 -18.78
CA LEU A 11 31.09 -5.84 -17.74
C LEU A 11 30.42 -6.68 -16.64
N LYS A 12 31.14 -7.67 -16.12
CA LYS A 12 30.65 -8.53 -15.04
C LYS A 12 30.19 -7.67 -13.85
N GLY A 13 28.91 -7.81 -13.47
CA GLY A 13 28.29 -7.04 -12.39
C GLY A 13 27.61 -5.74 -12.81
N SER A 14 27.70 -5.33 -14.08
CA SER A 14 26.93 -4.21 -14.61
C SER A 14 25.43 -4.54 -14.67
N LYS A 15 24.60 -3.51 -14.46
CA LYS A 15 23.13 -3.59 -14.64
C LYS A 15 22.69 -3.27 -16.06
N THR A 16 23.56 -2.65 -16.85
CA THR A 16 23.25 -2.18 -18.19
C THR A 16 24.17 -2.87 -19.21
N PRO A 17 23.59 -3.52 -20.24
CA PRO A 17 24.37 -4.04 -21.35
C PRO A 17 24.82 -2.89 -22.24
N THR A 18 26.08 -2.94 -22.67
CA THR A 18 26.72 -1.92 -23.50
C THR A 18 27.25 -2.46 -24.82
N HIS A 19 27.36 -3.80 -24.95
CA HIS A 19 27.94 -4.46 -26.11
C HIS A 19 26.96 -5.51 -26.66
N CYS A 20 26.92 -5.64 -27.99
CA CYS A 20 26.19 -6.72 -28.64
C CYS A 20 27.05 -8.01 -28.72
N VAL A 21 26.46 -9.11 -29.16
CA VAL A 21 27.14 -10.41 -29.29
C VAL A 21 28.34 -10.40 -30.24
N GLU A 22 28.46 -9.42 -31.12
CA GLU A 22 29.60 -9.30 -32.05
C GLU A 22 30.73 -8.43 -31.50
N HIS A 23 30.46 -7.64 -30.47
CA HIS A 23 31.38 -6.64 -29.94
C HIS A 23 31.68 -6.85 -28.45
N TYR A 24 31.44 -8.04 -27.89
CA TYR A 24 31.73 -8.34 -26.49
C TYR A 24 33.04 -9.11 -26.32
N ASP A 25 33.72 -8.86 -25.20
CA ASP A 25 34.89 -9.64 -24.79
C ASP A 25 34.46 -10.71 -23.76
N LEU A 26 34.58 -11.98 -24.12
CA LEU A 26 34.21 -13.12 -23.27
C LEU A 26 35.00 -13.18 -21.95
N ASN A 27 36.21 -12.62 -21.90
CA ASN A 27 37.03 -12.66 -20.68
C ASN A 27 36.54 -11.64 -19.63
N THR A 28 36.09 -10.47 -20.08
CA THR A 28 35.74 -9.33 -19.21
C THR A 28 34.24 -9.09 -19.08
N MET A 29 33.43 -9.59 -20.01
CA MET A 29 31.98 -9.34 -20.08
C MET A 29 31.15 -10.60 -19.83
N ALA A 30 29.86 -10.40 -19.53
CA ALA A 30 28.85 -11.43 -19.37
C ALA A 30 27.56 -11.01 -20.07
N ASP A 31 26.71 -11.99 -20.41
CA ASP A 31 25.35 -11.69 -20.88
C ASP A 31 24.52 -11.16 -19.70
N ILE A 32 24.12 -9.90 -19.77
CA ILE A 32 23.35 -9.20 -18.73
C ILE A 32 21.84 -9.39 -18.96
N ARG A 33 21.41 -9.73 -20.19
CA ARG A 33 19.99 -9.89 -20.53
C ARG A 33 19.51 -11.33 -20.38
N HIS A 34 20.31 -12.30 -20.76
CA HIS A 34 19.96 -13.73 -20.73
C HIS A 34 20.73 -14.46 -19.62
N ILE A 35 20.61 -13.95 -18.40
CA ILE A 35 21.22 -14.57 -17.22
C ILE A 35 20.59 -15.95 -17.00
N THR A 36 21.44 -16.96 -16.84
CA THR A 36 21.06 -18.35 -16.54
C THR A 36 21.46 -18.74 -15.13
N CYS A 37 20.91 -19.84 -14.65
CA CYS A 37 21.23 -20.40 -13.35
C CYS A 37 22.74 -20.71 -13.23
N GLU A 38 23.34 -20.39 -12.09
CA GLU A 38 24.76 -20.64 -11.79
C GLU A 38 25.17 -22.13 -11.83
N ILE A 39 24.21 -23.05 -11.69
CA ILE A 39 24.47 -24.48 -11.78
C ILE A 39 24.77 -24.84 -13.23
N LYS A 40 25.92 -25.50 -13.44
CA LYS A 40 26.38 -25.97 -14.74
C LYS A 40 25.26 -26.71 -15.48
N ASP A 41 25.15 -26.43 -16.78
CA ASP A 41 24.16 -27.00 -17.72
C ASP A 41 22.69 -26.63 -17.44
N CYS A 42 22.40 -25.75 -16.47
CA CYS A 42 21.05 -25.26 -16.22
C CYS A 42 20.74 -23.97 -16.98
N LYS A 43 19.93 -24.06 -18.05
CA LYS A 43 19.51 -22.90 -18.86
C LYS A 43 18.30 -22.14 -18.31
N LYS A 44 17.80 -22.51 -17.12
CA LYS A 44 16.64 -21.84 -16.50
C LYS A 44 17.04 -20.45 -16.00
N ARG A 45 16.11 -19.48 -16.09
CA ARG A 45 16.29 -18.15 -15.49
C ARG A 45 16.45 -18.27 -13.97
N PRO A 46 17.42 -17.57 -13.37
CA PRO A 46 17.55 -17.52 -11.92
C PRO A 46 16.48 -16.61 -11.32
N THR A 47 15.93 -17.03 -10.17
CA THR A 47 14.97 -16.24 -9.38
C THR A 47 15.35 -16.19 -7.90
N PHE A 48 16.31 -17.01 -7.46
CA PHE A 48 16.77 -17.12 -6.08
C PHE A 48 18.21 -16.64 -5.93
N GLY A 49 18.54 -16.02 -4.81
CA GLY A 49 19.86 -15.49 -4.50
C GLY A 49 20.20 -15.59 -3.02
N TYR A 50 21.48 -15.46 -2.66
CA TYR A 50 21.90 -15.38 -1.25
C TYR A 50 21.67 -13.99 -0.65
N GLU A 51 21.58 -12.98 -1.51
CA GLU A 51 21.35 -11.58 -1.14
C GLU A 51 20.21 -11.01 -1.97
N ARG A 52 19.56 -9.96 -1.45
CA ARG A 52 18.48 -9.27 -2.16
C ARG A 52 19.02 -8.58 -3.42
N GLY A 53 18.23 -8.61 -4.49
CA GLY A 53 18.52 -7.92 -5.74
C GLY A 53 19.45 -8.64 -6.72
N LYS A 54 20.02 -9.81 -6.35
CA LYS A 54 20.84 -10.62 -7.26
C LYS A 54 20.36 -12.08 -7.30
N ALA A 55 19.62 -12.44 -8.35
CA ALA A 55 19.25 -13.83 -8.60
C ALA A 55 20.45 -14.60 -9.19
N LEU A 56 20.78 -15.74 -8.58
CA LEU A 56 21.90 -16.62 -8.94
C LEU A 56 21.42 -18.01 -9.39
N ARG A 57 20.32 -18.51 -8.82
CA ARG A 57 19.84 -19.87 -9.05
C ARG A 57 18.36 -19.90 -9.39
N CYS A 58 17.96 -20.90 -10.18
CA CYS A 58 16.55 -21.15 -10.45
C CYS A 58 15.87 -21.82 -9.25
N LYS A 59 14.54 -21.84 -9.23
CA LYS A 59 13.73 -22.47 -8.17
C LYS A 59 14.12 -23.91 -7.85
N GLN A 60 14.53 -24.69 -8.85
CA GLN A 60 14.94 -26.09 -8.63
C GLN A 60 16.29 -26.19 -7.91
N HIS A 61 17.16 -25.20 -8.09
CA HIS A 61 18.52 -25.17 -7.55
C HIS A 61 18.67 -24.24 -6.34
N SER A 62 17.55 -23.75 -5.77
CA SER A 62 17.53 -22.97 -4.53
C SER A 62 17.41 -23.83 -3.27
N ALA A 63 17.08 -25.11 -3.40
CA ALA A 63 16.97 -26.03 -2.28
C ALA A 63 18.35 -26.33 -1.65
N GLY A 64 18.44 -26.25 -0.31
CA GLY A 64 19.62 -26.67 0.46
C GLY A 64 20.56 -25.57 0.95
N LYS A 65 20.29 -24.29 0.65
CA LYS A 65 21.00 -23.13 1.22
C LYS A 65 20.03 -22.01 1.56
N ALA A 66 20.41 -21.11 2.48
CA ALA A 66 19.63 -19.92 2.82
C ALA A 66 19.58 -18.94 1.63
N MET A 67 18.72 -19.25 0.65
CA MET A 67 18.50 -18.43 -0.55
C MET A 67 17.09 -17.85 -0.51
N PHE A 68 16.98 -16.57 -0.84
CA PHE A 68 15.72 -15.84 -0.90
C PHE A 68 15.18 -15.86 -2.33
N ASP A 69 13.86 -15.92 -2.49
CA ASP A 69 13.23 -15.54 -3.75
C ASP A 69 13.45 -14.04 -3.93
N VAL A 70 14.29 -13.68 -4.90
CA VAL A 70 14.66 -12.29 -5.18
C VAL A 70 13.62 -11.62 -6.06
N MET A 71 12.85 -12.40 -6.83
CA MET A 71 11.84 -11.88 -7.74
C MET A 71 10.52 -11.62 -7.02
N ASN A 72 10.17 -12.48 -6.06
CA ASN A 72 8.96 -12.37 -5.26
C ASN A 72 9.30 -12.44 -3.75
N PRO A 73 10.04 -11.46 -3.22
CA PRO A 73 10.44 -11.49 -1.83
C PRO A 73 9.22 -11.29 -0.93
N VAL A 74 8.96 -12.22 -0.01
CA VAL A 74 7.89 -12.11 0.99
C VAL A 74 8.45 -11.61 2.33
N CYS A 75 7.63 -10.93 3.12
CA CYS A 75 8.00 -10.46 4.46
C CYS A 75 8.34 -11.63 5.37
N SER A 76 9.55 -11.62 5.94
CA SER A 76 10.00 -12.68 6.85
C SER A 76 9.23 -12.74 8.17
N ASN A 77 8.57 -11.64 8.59
CA ASN A 77 7.80 -11.60 9.84
C ASN A 77 6.34 -12.03 9.64
N CYS A 78 5.61 -11.38 8.72
CA CYS A 78 4.17 -11.63 8.56
C CYS A 78 3.83 -12.59 7.41
N ASN A 79 4.77 -12.87 6.50
CA ASN A 79 4.58 -13.68 5.29
C ASN A 79 3.36 -13.30 4.43
N SER A 80 2.80 -12.11 4.64
CA SER A 80 1.53 -11.70 4.05
C SER A 80 1.66 -10.68 2.95
N THR A 81 2.78 -9.96 2.91
CA THR A 81 3.06 -8.90 1.94
C THR A 81 4.48 -9.03 1.39
N THR A 82 4.74 -8.35 0.30
CA THR A 82 6.06 -8.31 -0.34
C THR A 82 7.05 -7.61 0.58
N ALA A 83 8.21 -8.22 0.82
CA ALA A 83 9.29 -7.61 1.56
C ALA A 83 9.94 -6.50 0.75
N ASN A 84 10.23 -5.39 1.41
CA ASN A 84 10.88 -4.26 0.77
C ASN A 84 12.40 -4.51 0.69
N ARG A 85 13.02 -4.07 -0.40
CA ARG A 85 14.48 -4.13 -0.56
C ARG A 85 15.24 -3.24 0.42
N ASN A 86 14.60 -2.20 0.95
CA ASN A 86 15.19 -1.25 1.90
C ASN A 86 15.06 -1.68 3.36
N TYR A 87 14.33 -2.76 3.67
CA TYR A 87 13.90 -3.09 5.04
C TYR A 87 14.27 -4.52 5.46
N GLU A 88 15.50 -4.94 5.15
CA GLU A 88 16.12 -6.17 5.69
C GLU A 88 15.24 -7.44 5.67
N SER A 89 14.44 -7.61 4.62
CA SER A 89 13.51 -8.73 4.43
C SER A 89 12.15 -8.66 5.10
N PHE A 90 11.82 -7.54 5.72
CA PHE A 90 10.49 -7.25 6.20
C PHE A 90 9.69 -6.45 5.17
N CYS A 91 8.37 -6.53 5.25
CA CYS A 91 7.55 -5.44 4.76
C CYS A 91 7.83 -4.22 5.64
N ALA A 92 7.51 -3.04 5.12
CA ALA A 92 7.77 -1.81 5.83
C ALA A 92 7.10 -1.77 7.22
N GLN A 93 5.86 -2.28 7.34
CA GLN A 93 5.16 -2.37 8.63
C GLN A 93 5.97 -3.16 9.67
N CYS A 94 6.25 -4.43 9.37
CA CYS A 94 6.99 -5.28 10.31
C CYS A 94 8.40 -4.75 10.60
N TYR A 95 9.03 -4.06 9.63
CA TYR A 95 10.32 -3.42 9.87
C TYR A 95 10.21 -2.35 10.95
N PHE A 96 9.23 -1.44 10.88
CA PHE A 96 9.08 -0.38 11.87
C PHE A 96 8.56 -0.88 13.21
N ASP A 97 7.69 -1.91 13.22
CA ASP A 97 7.24 -2.55 14.47
C ASP A 97 8.42 -3.19 15.22
N LEU A 98 9.37 -3.78 14.49
CA LEU A 98 10.59 -4.39 15.05
C LEU A 98 11.70 -3.36 15.31
N ASN A 99 11.65 -2.20 14.67
CA ASN A 99 12.64 -1.13 14.78
C ASN A 99 11.98 0.24 15.02
N PRO A 100 11.38 0.48 16.21
CA PRO A 100 10.68 1.74 16.50
C PRO A 100 11.56 2.98 16.31
N GLU A 101 12.85 2.89 16.63
CA GLU A 101 13.84 3.96 16.45
C GLU A 101 14.09 4.31 14.97
N ALA A 102 13.82 3.40 14.03
CA ALA A 102 14.02 3.61 12.60
C ALA A 102 12.86 4.38 11.93
N GLN A 103 11.73 4.55 12.64
CA GLN A 103 10.51 5.21 12.15
C GLN A 103 10.74 6.68 11.75
N HIS A 104 11.86 7.28 12.16
CA HIS A 104 12.21 8.66 11.86
C HIS A 104 12.71 8.93 10.43
N VAL A 105 12.98 7.90 9.61
CA VAL A 105 13.68 8.07 8.32
C VAL A 105 12.75 8.08 7.10
N ILE A 106 11.53 7.51 7.14
CA ILE A 106 10.56 7.54 6.03
C ILE A 106 9.12 7.56 6.58
N ASN A 107 8.25 8.40 6.02
CA ASN A 107 6.81 8.49 6.37
C ASN A 107 5.99 7.27 5.90
N TYR A 108 6.34 6.07 6.35
CA TYR A 108 5.56 4.88 6.04
C TYR A 108 4.33 4.78 6.93
N LYS A 109 3.13 4.67 6.32
CA LYS A 109 1.81 4.58 6.97
C LYS A 109 1.58 5.60 8.09
N THR A 110 2.31 6.72 8.10
CA THR A 110 2.36 7.61 9.26
C THR A 110 1.03 8.27 9.54
N LYS A 111 0.23 8.54 8.49
CA LYS A 111 -1.11 9.11 8.63
C LYS A 111 -2.12 8.03 9.05
N GLU A 112 -2.10 6.88 8.38
CA GLU A 112 -2.92 5.70 8.72
C GLU A 112 -2.75 5.29 10.18
N LEU A 113 -1.51 5.07 10.61
CA LEU A 113 -1.17 4.70 11.99
C LEU A 113 -1.52 5.79 12.99
N ALA A 114 -1.38 7.08 12.63
CA ALA A 114 -1.75 8.15 13.54
C ALA A 114 -3.22 8.06 13.95
N PHE A 115 -4.13 7.87 12.99
CA PHE A 115 -5.56 7.75 13.29
C PHE A 115 -5.91 6.38 13.89
N THR A 116 -5.46 5.29 13.28
CA THR A 116 -5.86 3.94 13.74
C THR A 116 -5.32 3.62 15.13
N ASN A 117 -4.10 4.04 15.49
CA ASN A 117 -3.59 3.87 16.86
C ASN A 117 -4.41 4.70 17.86
N ALA A 118 -4.75 5.94 17.51
CA ALA A 118 -5.58 6.77 18.37
C ALA A 118 -6.96 6.14 18.59
N VAL A 119 -7.62 5.62 17.55
CA VAL A 119 -8.91 4.92 17.70
C VAL A 119 -8.77 3.67 18.57
N LYS A 120 -7.68 2.91 18.41
CA LYS A 120 -7.41 1.69 19.19
C LYS A 120 -7.25 1.96 20.68
N GLU A 121 -6.78 3.14 21.08
CA GLU A 121 -6.73 3.55 22.48
C GLU A 121 -8.14 3.64 23.10
N TYR A 122 -9.15 4.04 22.33
CA TYR A 122 -10.56 4.08 22.76
C TYR A 122 -11.27 2.73 22.60
N TYR A 123 -10.90 1.97 21.56
CA TYR A 123 -11.50 0.67 21.23
C TYR A 123 -10.41 -0.41 21.15
N PRO A 124 -10.01 -1.03 22.27
CA PRO A 124 -8.92 -2.01 22.28
C PRO A 124 -9.15 -3.26 21.42
N SER A 125 -10.41 -3.57 21.10
CA SER A 125 -10.79 -4.66 20.19
C SER A 125 -10.57 -4.34 18.71
N LEU A 126 -10.18 -3.11 18.37
CA LEU A 126 -9.90 -2.70 17.00
C LEU A 126 -8.75 -3.53 16.40
N ILE A 127 -9.04 -4.20 15.30
CA ILE A 127 -8.10 -5.00 14.54
C ILE A 127 -7.48 -4.11 13.45
N GLN A 128 -6.16 -4.00 13.43
CA GLN A 128 -5.41 -3.25 12.41
C GLN A 128 -4.65 -4.20 11.48
N ASP A 129 -4.63 -3.92 10.17
CA ASP A 129 -3.78 -4.57 9.15
C ASP A 129 -3.66 -6.11 9.26
N ARG A 130 -4.77 -6.81 9.54
CA ARG A 130 -4.86 -8.28 9.56
C ARG A 130 -5.88 -8.79 8.55
N VAL A 131 -5.64 -10.00 8.04
CA VAL A 131 -6.63 -10.73 7.23
C VAL A 131 -7.75 -11.15 8.17
N ILE A 132 -8.99 -11.02 7.70
CA ILE A 132 -10.19 -11.45 8.43
C ILE A 132 -10.11 -12.97 8.62
N GLU A 133 -10.15 -13.45 9.87
CA GLU A 133 -10.08 -14.88 10.17
C GLU A 133 -11.29 -15.61 9.57
N GLY A 134 -11.03 -16.68 8.81
CA GLY A 134 -12.08 -17.43 8.10
C GLY A 134 -12.51 -16.83 6.75
N GLY A 135 -12.02 -15.64 6.39
CA GLY A 135 -12.26 -15.02 5.09
C GLY A 135 -11.59 -15.78 3.94
N SER A 136 -12.30 -15.90 2.83
CA SER A 136 -11.76 -16.51 1.60
C SER A 136 -10.79 -15.55 0.88
N SER A 137 -10.91 -14.24 1.14
CA SER A 137 -10.06 -13.21 0.54
C SER A 137 -8.80 -12.91 1.37
N ARG A 138 -7.71 -12.51 0.71
CA ARG A 138 -6.49 -12.00 1.36
C ARG A 138 -6.59 -10.51 1.74
N ARG A 139 -7.79 -9.93 1.72
CA ARG A 139 -8.00 -8.48 1.85
C ARG A 139 -7.90 -8.04 3.31
N ARG A 140 -7.45 -6.80 3.50
CA ARG A 140 -7.19 -6.18 4.80
C ARG A 140 -7.80 -4.78 4.79
N PRO A 141 -8.76 -4.48 5.66
CA PRO A 141 -9.11 -3.09 5.97
C PRO A 141 -7.97 -2.44 6.78
N ASP A 142 -7.86 -1.11 6.75
CA ASP A 142 -6.85 -0.40 7.56
C ASP A 142 -7.12 -0.62 9.05
N ALA A 143 -8.40 -0.49 9.45
CA ALA A 143 -8.87 -0.96 10.74
C ALA A 143 -10.31 -1.54 10.67
N LEU A 144 -10.57 -2.57 11.46
CA LEU A 144 -11.85 -3.24 11.59
C LEU A 144 -12.25 -3.32 13.06
N LEU A 145 -13.46 -2.88 13.37
CA LEU A 145 -14.12 -3.07 14.65
C LEU A 145 -15.31 -4.01 14.46
N ASP A 146 -15.25 -5.17 15.10
CA ASP A 146 -16.37 -6.11 15.18
C ASP A 146 -17.07 -5.93 16.53
N VAL A 147 -18.32 -5.46 16.51
CA VAL A 147 -19.15 -5.27 17.72
C VAL A 147 -20.18 -6.38 17.89
N GLY A 148 -20.00 -7.51 17.20
CA GLY A 148 -20.86 -8.69 17.24
C GLY A 148 -22.05 -8.57 16.28
N THR A 149 -22.88 -7.54 16.43
CA THR A 149 -24.11 -7.38 15.63
C THR A 149 -23.83 -6.85 14.21
N HIS A 150 -22.81 -6.02 14.06
CA HIS A 150 -22.41 -5.40 12.80
C HIS A 150 -20.91 -5.11 12.84
N CYS A 151 -20.35 -4.72 11.70
CA CYS A 151 -18.94 -4.40 11.56
C CYS A 151 -18.75 -2.94 11.14
N ILE A 152 -17.65 -2.35 11.62
CA ILE A 152 -17.25 -1.00 11.24
C ILE A 152 -15.83 -1.08 10.68
N ILE A 153 -15.66 -0.62 9.45
CA ILE A 153 -14.37 -0.50 8.79
C ILE A 153 -13.96 0.96 8.79
N ILE A 154 -12.71 1.24 9.14
CA ILE A 154 -12.11 2.58 9.05
C ILE A 154 -11.03 2.51 7.98
N GLU A 155 -11.14 3.34 6.96
CA GLU A 155 -10.15 3.47 5.86
C GLU A 155 -9.56 4.87 5.88
N ILE A 156 -8.23 4.96 5.92
CA ILE A 156 -7.49 6.22 5.90
C ILE A 156 -7.07 6.48 4.45
N ASP A 157 -7.90 7.24 3.73
CA ASP A 157 -7.77 7.47 2.30
C ASP A 157 -6.81 8.61 2.00
N GLU A 158 -5.54 8.27 1.84
CA GLU A 158 -4.54 9.22 1.34
C GLU A 158 -4.75 9.48 -0.17
N ARG A 159 -4.75 10.77 -0.56
CA ARG A 159 -4.87 11.28 -1.95
C ARG A 159 -6.24 11.22 -2.62
N GLN A 160 -7.34 10.96 -1.90
CA GLN A 160 -8.70 10.95 -2.44
C GLN A 160 -8.81 10.05 -3.69
N HIS A 161 -8.51 8.76 -3.56
CA HIS A 161 -8.58 7.89 -4.75
C HIS A 161 -9.99 7.87 -5.35
N SER A 162 -10.08 8.40 -6.58
CA SER A 162 -11.21 8.25 -7.49
C SER A 162 -10.95 7.05 -8.40
N LEU A 163 -11.25 5.83 -7.96
CA LEU A 163 -11.27 4.68 -8.87
C LEU A 163 -12.48 3.81 -8.54
N TYR A 164 -13.55 4.06 -9.31
CA TYR A 164 -14.93 3.70 -9.00
C TYR A 164 -15.35 2.27 -9.32
N ASP A 165 -14.47 1.36 -9.75
CA ASP A 165 -14.86 -0.03 -10.04
C ASP A 165 -14.22 -1.08 -9.12
N ASP A 166 -12.95 -0.93 -8.75
CA ASP A 166 -12.25 -1.95 -7.94
C ASP A 166 -12.63 -1.89 -6.44
N GLU A 167 -12.98 -0.71 -5.92
CA GLU A 167 -13.32 -0.53 -4.50
C GLU A 167 -14.67 -1.14 -4.13
N GLU A 168 -15.67 -1.04 -5.02
CA GLU A 168 -17.00 -1.61 -4.75
C GLU A 168 -16.94 -3.14 -4.73
N TYR A 169 -16.21 -3.74 -5.66
CA TYR A 169 -15.98 -5.18 -5.67
C TYR A 169 -15.21 -5.64 -4.43
N ARG A 170 -14.15 -4.90 -4.05
CA ARG A 170 -13.39 -5.14 -2.81
C ARG A 170 -14.33 -5.12 -1.59
N LEU A 171 -15.23 -4.14 -1.51
CA LEU A 171 -16.14 -4.00 -0.38
C LEU A 171 -17.16 -5.14 -0.31
N LYS A 172 -17.68 -5.59 -1.47
CA LYS A 172 -18.56 -6.76 -1.56
C LYS A 172 -17.88 -8.03 -1.04
N GLN A 173 -16.62 -8.26 -1.42
CA GLN A 173 -15.84 -9.41 -0.93
C GLN A 173 -15.63 -9.35 0.58
N ILE A 174 -15.32 -8.17 1.12
CA ILE A 174 -15.15 -8.00 2.57
C ILE A 174 -16.48 -8.23 3.30
N HIS A 175 -17.59 -7.73 2.78
CA HIS A 175 -18.91 -7.93 3.37
C HIS A 175 -19.32 -9.42 3.39
N GLU A 176 -18.97 -10.17 2.33
CA GLU A 176 -19.14 -11.62 2.27
C GLU A 176 -18.28 -12.33 3.32
N ASP A 177 -16.98 -12.00 3.41
CA ASP A 177 -16.07 -12.56 4.41
C ASP A 177 -16.51 -12.25 5.86
N LEU A 178 -17.28 -11.17 6.07
CA LEU A 178 -17.87 -10.78 7.37
C LEU A 178 -19.25 -11.41 7.63
N GLY A 179 -19.74 -12.27 6.73
CA GLY A 179 -20.99 -13.01 6.87
C GLY A 179 -22.25 -12.20 6.56
N PHE A 180 -22.16 -11.19 5.68
CA PHE A 180 -23.26 -10.29 5.31
C PHE A 180 -23.90 -9.54 6.49
N ARG A 181 -23.16 -9.39 7.58
CA ARG A 181 -23.58 -8.55 8.70
C ARG A 181 -23.58 -7.08 8.27
N PRO A 182 -24.46 -6.24 8.85
CA PRO A 182 -24.46 -4.82 8.56
C PRO A 182 -23.04 -4.25 8.66
N LEU A 183 -22.68 -3.41 7.69
CA LEU A 183 -21.31 -2.94 7.52
C LEU A 183 -21.29 -1.43 7.29
N THR A 184 -20.70 -0.70 8.23
CA THR A 184 -20.43 0.72 8.07
C THR A 184 -18.96 0.94 7.71
N VAL A 185 -18.69 1.63 6.61
CA VAL A 185 -17.35 1.98 6.15
C VAL A 185 -17.13 3.48 6.34
N LEU A 186 -16.24 3.82 7.26
CA LEU A 186 -15.83 5.20 7.55
C LEU A 186 -14.54 5.49 6.79
N ARG A 187 -14.65 6.28 5.72
CA ARG A 187 -13.49 6.79 4.99
C ARG A 187 -13.10 8.13 5.57
N LEU A 188 -11.88 8.23 6.09
CA LEU A 188 -11.30 9.48 6.57
C LEU A 188 -10.20 9.94 5.61
N ASN A 189 -10.36 11.12 5.03
CA ASN A 189 -9.28 11.76 4.31
C ASN A 189 -8.36 12.50 5.31
N PRO A 190 -7.04 12.20 5.39
CA PRO A 190 -6.10 12.94 6.24
C PRO A 190 -5.46 14.15 5.52
N ASP A 191 -5.65 14.25 4.19
CA ASP A 191 -5.03 15.25 3.33
C ASP A 191 -5.89 16.51 3.16
N GLY A 192 -5.30 17.55 2.59
CA GLY A 192 -6.04 18.74 2.21
C GLY A 192 -6.99 18.46 1.05
N TYR A 193 -8.20 19.02 1.10
CA TYR A 193 -9.23 18.88 0.07
C TYR A 193 -9.75 20.25 -0.34
N THR A 194 -10.61 20.28 -1.37
CA THR A 194 -11.26 21.51 -1.80
C THR A 194 -12.74 21.40 -1.45
N ASP A 195 -13.26 22.40 -0.78
CA ASP A 195 -14.66 22.46 -0.39
C ASP A 195 -15.23 23.81 -0.81
N ASN A 196 -16.27 23.82 -1.65
CA ASN A 196 -16.87 25.04 -2.17
C ASN A 196 -15.83 26.04 -2.70
N GLN A 197 -14.90 25.55 -3.52
CA GLN A 197 -13.77 26.30 -4.10
C GLN A 197 -12.73 26.84 -3.09
N LYS A 198 -12.88 26.53 -1.79
CA LYS A 198 -11.91 26.89 -0.75
C LYS A 198 -11.02 25.70 -0.43
N ARG A 199 -9.71 25.96 -0.36
CA ARG A 199 -8.73 24.94 0.02
C ARG A 199 -8.78 24.72 1.53
N VAL A 200 -9.13 23.50 1.94
CA VAL A 200 -9.00 23.05 3.33
C VAL A 200 -7.64 22.36 3.50
N VAL A 201 -6.89 22.76 4.52
CA VAL A 201 -5.56 22.20 4.81
C VAL A 201 -5.68 20.80 5.44
N GLY A 202 -4.72 19.93 5.13
CA GLY A 202 -4.63 18.58 5.69
C GLY A 202 -4.03 18.51 7.10
N CYS A 203 -4.06 17.32 7.69
CA CYS A 203 -3.47 17.06 9.01
C CYS A 203 -1.95 17.01 8.99
N PHE A 204 -1.33 16.81 7.82
CA PHE A 204 0.11 16.60 7.71
C PHE A 204 0.73 17.45 6.60
N THR A 205 1.91 18.00 6.85
CA THR A 205 2.73 18.73 5.88
C THR A 205 4.09 18.04 5.76
N CYS A 206 4.55 17.81 4.54
CA CYS A 206 5.86 17.22 4.31
C CYS A 206 6.91 18.33 4.13
N SER A 207 7.99 18.29 4.90
CA SER A 207 9.16 19.15 4.70
C SER A 207 9.85 18.80 3.39
N LYS A 208 9.99 19.76 2.48
CA LYS A 208 10.68 19.55 1.19
C LYS A 208 12.19 19.26 1.35
N ALA A 209 12.80 19.69 2.46
CA ALA A 209 14.23 19.52 2.69
C ALA A 209 14.57 18.19 3.37
N THR A 210 13.73 17.74 4.30
CA THR A 210 13.98 16.53 5.11
C THR A 210 13.07 15.36 4.79
N ASN A 211 12.05 15.55 3.93
CA ASN A 211 10.98 14.60 3.66
C ASN A 211 10.27 14.10 4.94
N GLN A 212 10.33 14.84 6.04
CA GLN A 212 9.64 14.50 7.29
C GLN A 212 8.23 15.07 7.29
N LEU A 213 7.23 14.29 7.74
CA LEU A 213 5.90 14.80 8.01
C LEU A 213 5.85 15.51 9.34
N THR A 214 5.40 16.76 9.32
CA THR A 214 4.97 17.49 10.50
C THR A 214 3.45 17.43 10.58
N ARG A 215 2.93 17.13 11.77
CA ARG A 215 1.49 17.06 12.02
C ARG A 215 0.96 18.43 12.44
N ASN A 216 -0.06 18.93 11.74
CA ASN A 216 -0.88 20.02 12.22
C ASN A 216 -1.78 19.47 13.33
N GLN A 217 -1.35 19.63 14.58
CA GLN A 217 -2.02 19.05 15.74
C GLN A 217 -3.48 19.50 15.86
N ARG A 218 -3.79 20.75 15.54
CA ARG A 218 -5.17 21.29 15.64
C ARG A 218 -6.10 20.61 14.64
N GLU A 219 -5.68 20.53 13.38
CA GLU A 219 -6.49 19.89 12.32
C GLU A 219 -6.59 18.38 12.54
N TYR A 220 -5.51 17.74 12.97
CA TYR A 220 -5.51 16.33 13.37
C TYR A 220 -6.54 16.03 14.47
N GLN A 221 -6.52 16.81 15.56
CA GLN A 221 -7.47 16.61 16.67
C GLN A 221 -8.92 16.86 16.24
N ARG A 222 -9.15 17.85 15.37
CA ARG A 222 -10.49 18.12 14.80
C ARG A 222 -11.01 16.90 14.02
N ARG A 223 -10.19 16.34 13.13
CA ARG A 223 -10.58 15.16 12.32
C ARG A 223 -10.69 13.88 13.15
N LEU A 224 -9.81 13.70 14.13
CA LEU A 224 -9.85 12.55 15.03
C LEU A 224 -11.12 12.57 15.88
N LYS A 225 -11.51 13.73 16.41
CA LYS A 225 -12.76 13.89 17.16
C LYS A 225 -13.96 13.49 16.31
N GLU A 226 -14.07 14.03 15.10
CA GLU A 226 -15.16 13.68 14.18
C GLU A 226 -15.19 12.18 13.86
N LEU A 227 -14.01 11.57 13.64
CA LEU A 227 -13.91 10.13 13.41
C LEU A 227 -14.41 9.34 14.63
N LEU A 228 -14.00 9.70 15.85
CA LEU A 228 -14.42 9.02 17.08
C LEU A 228 -15.93 9.16 17.31
N ASP A 229 -16.47 10.36 17.12
CA ASP A 229 -17.91 10.63 17.23
C ASP A 229 -18.69 9.79 16.19
N THR A 230 -18.18 9.69 14.96
CA THR A 230 -18.81 8.88 13.90
C THR A 230 -18.73 7.38 14.18
N VAL A 231 -17.62 6.90 14.77
CA VAL A 231 -17.49 5.51 15.21
C VAL A 231 -18.52 5.19 16.29
N GLU A 232 -18.68 6.06 17.28
CA GLU A 232 -19.69 5.88 18.35
C GLU A 232 -21.12 5.87 17.77
N ASP A 233 -21.41 6.78 16.84
CA ASP A 233 -22.70 6.78 16.13
C ASP A 233 -22.92 5.50 15.33
N ALA A 234 -21.89 4.99 14.65
CA ALA A 234 -21.98 3.73 13.90
C ALA A 234 -22.24 2.53 14.83
N ILE A 235 -21.59 2.49 16.01
CA ILE A 235 -21.81 1.45 17.03
C ILE A 235 -23.25 1.47 17.54
N THR A 236 -23.78 2.67 17.82
CA THR A 236 -25.08 2.82 18.47
C THR A 236 -26.26 2.78 17.49
N LYS A 237 -26.04 3.09 16.22
CA LYS A 237 -27.08 3.23 15.19
C LYS A 237 -26.69 2.45 13.91
N PRO A 238 -26.67 1.11 13.95
CA PRO A 238 -26.31 0.32 12.78
C PRO A 238 -27.32 0.51 11.65
N ILE A 239 -26.81 0.68 10.43
CA ILE A 239 -27.60 0.76 9.21
C ILE A 239 -27.58 -0.59 8.53
N ASN A 240 -28.75 -1.12 8.17
CA ASN A 240 -28.83 -2.40 7.45
C ASN A 240 -28.11 -2.33 6.10
N GLY A 241 -27.40 -3.40 5.76
CA GLY A 241 -26.62 -3.48 4.52
C GLY A 241 -25.25 -2.81 4.64
N ILE A 242 -24.74 -2.31 3.51
CA ILE A 242 -23.45 -1.62 3.44
C ILE A 242 -23.70 -0.12 3.39
N HIS A 243 -23.13 0.62 4.34
CA HIS A 243 -23.19 2.07 4.39
C HIS A 243 -21.78 2.67 4.35
N VAL A 244 -21.54 3.64 3.46
CA VAL A 244 -20.22 4.28 3.31
C VAL A 244 -20.33 5.76 3.69
N MET A 245 -19.57 6.18 4.68
CA MET A 245 -19.47 7.57 5.14
C MET A 245 -18.11 8.14 4.75
N LYS A 246 -18.10 9.35 4.17
CA LYS A 246 -16.89 10.05 3.75
C LYS A 246 -16.68 11.29 4.63
N LEU A 247 -15.57 11.30 5.38
CA LEU A 247 -15.20 12.38 6.28
C LEU A 247 -14.06 13.22 5.66
N PHE A 248 -14.29 14.53 5.52
CA PHE A 248 -13.33 15.52 5.00
C PHE A 248 -12.92 15.30 3.52
N PHE A 249 -13.89 14.99 2.66
CA PHE A 249 -13.69 14.87 1.21
C PHE A 249 -14.17 16.11 0.48
N THR A 250 -13.67 16.29 -0.74
CA THR A 250 -14.24 17.24 -1.70
C THR A 250 -15.68 16.81 -1.99
N ILE A 251 -16.65 17.68 -1.72
CA ILE A 251 -18.03 17.48 -2.17
C ILE A 251 -18.03 17.77 -3.66
N LEU A 252 -18.20 16.73 -4.47
CA LEU A 252 -18.50 16.91 -5.88
C LEU A 252 -20.00 17.24 -5.98
N PRO A 253 -20.39 18.25 -6.76
CA PRO A 253 -21.80 18.48 -7.05
C PRO A 253 -22.39 17.19 -7.62
N SER A 254 -23.63 16.90 -7.24
CA SER A 254 -24.39 15.80 -7.85
C SER A 254 -24.49 16.00 -9.37
N GLU A 255 -24.71 14.92 -10.12
CA GLU A 255 -24.91 15.02 -11.58
C GLU A 255 -26.05 16.00 -11.93
N ASP A 256 -27.08 16.06 -11.08
CA ASP A 256 -28.21 16.98 -11.20
C ASP A 256 -27.81 18.45 -10.95
N GLU A 257 -27.02 18.73 -9.90
CA GLU A 257 -26.51 20.09 -9.64
C GLU A 257 -25.50 20.57 -10.70
N LEU A 258 -24.75 19.65 -11.30
CA LEU A 258 -23.84 19.95 -12.41
C LEU A 258 -24.62 20.26 -13.69
N ALA A 259 -25.73 19.54 -13.94
CA ALA A 259 -26.62 19.80 -15.06
C ALA A 259 -27.31 21.17 -14.93
N ASP A 260 -27.79 21.52 -13.73
CA ASP A 260 -28.40 22.82 -13.46
C ASP A 260 -27.39 23.97 -13.59
N ALA A 261 -26.16 23.79 -13.09
CA ALA A 261 -25.09 24.79 -13.22
C ALA A 261 -24.64 25.01 -14.68
N ILE A 262 -24.73 23.98 -15.53
CA ILE A 262 -24.45 24.11 -16.97
C ILE A 262 -25.60 24.83 -17.68
N ALA A 263 -26.85 24.56 -17.30
CA ALA A 263 -28.03 25.21 -17.86
C ALA A 263 -28.02 26.74 -17.64
N ASP A 264 -27.62 27.19 -16.44
CA ASP A 264 -27.51 28.61 -16.09
C ASP A 264 -26.40 29.37 -16.84
N ILE A 265 -25.40 28.68 -17.40
CA ILE A 265 -24.31 29.29 -18.20
C ILE A 265 -24.71 29.44 -19.68
N THR A 266 -25.75 28.72 -20.12
CA THR A 266 -26.22 28.70 -21.52
C THR A 266 -27.42 29.62 -21.83
N LEU A 267 -27.85 30.43 -20.86
CA LEU A 267 -28.90 31.47 -20.99
C LEU A 267 -28.28 32.88 -20.96
#